data_AF-A0AAU0VH86-F1
#
_entry.id   AF-A0AAU0VH86-F1
#
_cell.length_a   1.000
_cell.length_b   1.000
_cell.length_c   1.000
_cell.angle_alpha   90.00
_cell.angle_beta   90.00
_cell.angle_gamma   90.00
#
_symmetry.space_group_name_H-M   'P 1'
#
loop_
_entity.id
_entity.type
_entity.pdbx_description
1 polymer ?
#
loop_
_entity_poly.entity_id
_entity_poly.type
_entity_poly.pdbx_seq_one_letter_code
_entity_poly.pdbx_strand_id
1 'polypeptide(L)'
;MSEHHIHMAGDVVERHIIRGGQGGDREVYEYALLRVVPRVERGERINAGVVVYCRARGYVGARTHLDEARLLALDPAADVAGVRAALGAVERVCAGGEESGQAARDDAGRRFRWLIAPRSTIVRPGPVHTGLTADPVAETERLLDLLVR
;
A
#
# COMPACT_ATOMS: atom_id res chain seq x y z
N MET A 1 -36.47 -12.83 -52.65
CA MET A 1 -35.36 -13.41 -51.86
C MET A 1 -34.55 -12.24 -51.33
N SER A 2 -34.62 -12.01 -50.01
CA SER A 2 -33.77 -11.20 -49.10
C SER A 2 -33.06 -9.96 -49.67
N GLU A 3 -33.35 -8.71 -49.27
CA GLU A 3 -33.25 -8.11 -47.93
C GLU A 3 -32.00 -8.52 -47.12
N HIS A 4 -30.98 -7.66 -47.15
CA HIS A 4 -30.39 -6.99 -45.98
C HIS A 4 -29.04 -6.36 -46.33
N HIS A 5 -29.00 -5.02 -46.42
CA HIS A 5 -27.80 -4.25 -46.12
C HIS A 5 -28.23 -3.08 -45.25
N ILE A 6 -28.10 -3.28 -43.95
CA ILE A 6 -28.34 -2.25 -42.95
C ILE A 6 -27.11 -1.35 -42.94
N HIS A 7 -27.27 -0.12 -43.41
CA HIS A 7 -26.29 0.94 -43.28
C HIS A 7 -26.32 1.41 -41.81
N MET A 8 -25.40 0.91 -40.99
CA MET A 8 -25.21 1.43 -39.62
C MET A 8 -24.24 2.61 -39.68
N ALA A 9 -24.82 3.80 -39.82
CA ALA A 9 -24.17 5.04 -39.39
C ALA A 9 -24.15 5.04 -37.86
N GLY A 10 -23.03 4.61 -37.29
CA GLY A 10 -22.73 4.77 -35.88
C GLY A 10 -21.59 5.77 -35.77
N ASP A 11 -21.94 7.04 -35.59
CA ASP A 11 -21.00 8.07 -35.14
C ASP A 11 -20.24 7.50 -33.94
N VAL A 12 -18.93 7.40 -34.10
CA VAL A 12 -18.01 7.06 -33.03
C VAL A 12 -18.17 8.16 -32.00
N VAL A 13 -18.91 7.86 -30.92
CA VAL A 13 -18.98 8.72 -29.74
C VAL A 13 -17.53 8.85 -29.27
N GLU A 14 -16.96 10.00 -29.60
CA GLU A 14 -15.64 10.44 -29.17
C GLU A 14 -15.68 10.45 -27.66
N ARG A 15 -15.30 9.30 -27.07
CA ARG A 15 -15.05 9.20 -25.65
C ARG A 15 -13.97 10.22 -25.40
N HIS A 16 -14.39 11.32 -24.78
CA HIS A 16 -13.52 12.32 -24.19
C HIS A 16 -12.72 11.61 -23.09
N ILE A 17 -11.75 10.80 -23.50
CA ILE A 17 -10.65 10.38 -22.64
C ILE A 17 -9.97 11.71 -22.38
N ILE A 18 -10.21 12.25 -21.17
CA ILE A 18 -9.43 13.33 -20.60
C ILE A 18 -7.99 13.01 -20.96
N ARG A 19 -7.41 13.77 -21.90
CA ARG A 19 -5.99 13.67 -22.22
C ARG A 19 -5.29 13.75 -20.86
N GLY A 20 -4.65 12.67 -20.44
CA GLY A 20 -3.83 12.67 -19.24
C GLY A 20 -2.95 13.91 -19.33
N GLY A 21 -3.10 14.81 -18.35
CA GLY A 21 -2.46 16.11 -18.40
C GLY A 21 -0.99 15.91 -18.79
N GLN A 22 -0.52 16.67 -19.77
CA GLN A 22 0.91 16.84 -19.95
C GLN A 22 1.42 17.48 -18.65
N GLY A 23 2.05 16.67 -17.79
CA GLY A 23 2.12 16.94 -16.36
C GLY A 23 3.20 16.18 -15.60
N GLY A 24 4.45 16.26 -16.08
CA GLY A 24 5.65 16.14 -15.25
C GLY A 24 6.19 14.74 -14.99
N ASP A 25 7.49 14.72 -14.66
CA ASP A 25 8.40 13.59 -14.37
C ASP A 25 7.98 12.68 -13.18
N ARG A 26 6.67 12.45 -12.98
CA ARG A 26 6.09 11.81 -11.80
C ARG A 26 5.15 10.66 -12.18
N GLU A 27 5.31 9.56 -11.46
CA GLU A 27 4.58 8.31 -11.63
C GLU A 27 3.53 8.13 -10.54
N VAL A 28 2.45 7.42 -10.88
CA VAL A 28 1.41 7.04 -9.92
C VAL A 28 1.95 5.98 -8.95
N TYR A 29 1.66 6.18 -7.66
CA TYR A 29 1.89 5.18 -6.64
C TYR A 29 0.64 4.99 -5.77
N GLU A 30 0.56 3.83 -5.13
CA GLU A 30 -0.42 3.46 -4.12
C GLU A 30 0.31 3.34 -2.78
N TYR A 31 -0.35 3.71 -1.68
CA TYR A 31 0.19 3.49 -0.34
C TYR A 31 -0.89 3.12 0.67
N ALA A 32 -0.48 2.41 1.72
CA ALA A 32 -1.31 2.11 2.87
C ALA A 32 -0.51 2.29 4.16
N LEU A 33 -1.16 2.77 5.21
CA LEU A 33 -0.58 2.82 6.54
C LEU A 33 -0.59 1.43 7.19
N LEU A 34 0.48 1.08 7.89
CA LEU A 34 0.49 -0.01 8.84
C LEU A 34 0.06 0.56 10.19
N ARG A 35 -0.99 -0.02 10.77
CA ARG A 35 -1.57 0.40 12.05
C ARG A 35 -1.41 -0.70 13.08
N VAL A 36 -1.02 -0.33 14.29
CA VAL A 36 -0.97 -1.23 15.43
C VAL A 36 -2.24 -1.03 16.24
N VAL A 37 -3.00 -2.10 16.40
CA VAL A 37 -4.23 -2.20 17.19
C VAL A 37 -3.93 -3.10 18.38
N PRO A 38 -3.45 -2.58 19.53
CA PRO A 38 -3.04 -3.42 20.66
C PRO A 38 -4.18 -4.28 21.19
N ARG A 39 -5.41 -3.76 21.19
CA ARG A 39 -6.62 -4.52 21.54
C ARG A 39 -7.67 -4.42 20.45
N VAL A 40 -7.91 -5.55 19.81
CA VAL A 40 -8.79 -5.67 18.64
C VAL A 40 -10.22 -5.25 18.95
N GLU A 41 -10.70 -5.61 20.14
CA GLU A 41 -12.06 -5.40 20.62
C GLU A 41 -12.36 -3.92 20.86
N ARG A 42 -11.34 -3.14 21.23
CA ARG A 42 -11.47 -1.68 21.44
C ARG A 42 -11.25 -0.88 20.17
N GLY A 43 -10.44 -1.39 19.25
CA GLY A 43 -10.17 -0.76 17.96
C GLY A 43 -9.27 0.48 18.02
N GLU A 44 -8.76 0.84 19.21
CA GLU A 44 -7.75 1.88 19.42
C GLU A 44 -6.48 1.54 18.63
N ARG A 45 -5.85 2.54 18.03
CA ARG A 45 -4.73 2.29 17.11
C ARG A 45 -3.80 3.47 16.94
N ILE A 46 -2.55 3.15 16.64
CA ILE A 46 -1.52 4.08 16.20
C ILE A 46 -1.03 3.70 14.81
N ASN A 47 -0.59 4.68 14.02
CA ASN A 47 0.19 4.37 12.83
C ASN A 47 1.59 3.93 13.26
N ALA A 48 2.16 2.96 12.55
CA ALA A 48 3.50 2.41 12.85
C ALA A 48 4.33 2.12 11.59
N GLY A 49 3.84 2.51 10.42
CA GLY A 49 4.58 2.35 9.18
C GLY A 49 3.74 2.69 7.96
N VAL A 50 4.38 2.59 6.80
CA VAL A 50 3.77 2.78 5.49
C VAL A 50 4.28 1.71 4.53
N VAL A 51 3.41 1.24 3.65
CA VAL A 51 3.77 0.42 2.48
C VAL A 51 3.43 1.22 1.24
N VAL A 52 4.39 1.35 0.32
CA VAL A 52 4.25 2.06 -0.95
C VAL A 52 4.46 1.07 -2.09
N TYR A 53 3.63 1.19 -3.13
CA TYR A 53 3.74 0.43 -4.37
C TYR A 53 3.66 1.37 -5.57
N CYS A 54 4.64 1.29 -6.46
CA CYS A 54 4.67 2.04 -7.71
C CYS A 54 4.84 1.08 -8.88
N ARG A 55 3.73 0.82 -9.59
CA ARG A 55 3.69 -0.13 -10.71
C ARG A 55 4.66 0.25 -11.83
N ALA A 56 4.73 1.52 -12.20
CA ALA A 56 5.59 2.01 -13.27
C ALA A 56 7.08 1.75 -12.99
N ARG A 57 7.47 1.77 -11.71
CA ARG A 57 8.85 1.54 -11.26
C ARG A 57 9.09 0.08 -10.80
N GLY A 58 8.09 -0.79 -10.85
CA GLY A 58 8.17 -2.15 -10.31
C GLY A 58 8.50 -2.20 -8.81
N TYR A 59 8.20 -1.13 -8.07
CA TYR A 59 8.64 -0.94 -6.69
C TYR A 59 7.54 -1.32 -5.70
N VAL A 60 7.92 -2.07 -4.67
CA VAL A 60 7.17 -2.17 -3.40
C VAL A 60 8.16 -1.98 -2.26
N GLY A 61 7.82 -1.12 -1.30
CA GLY A 61 8.67 -0.86 -0.15
C GLY A 61 7.84 -0.56 1.09
N ALA A 62 8.41 -0.89 2.24
CA ALA A 62 7.84 -0.52 3.52
C ALA A 62 8.89 0.16 4.39
N ARG A 63 8.42 1.06 5.24
CA ARG A 63 9.19 1.61 6.35
C ARG A 63 8.32 1.65 7.59
N THR A 64 8.91 1.28 8.71
CA THR A 64 8.21 1.17 9.98
C THR A 64 8.88 1.99 11.07
N HIS A 65 8.06 2.50 11.99
CA HIS A 65 8.50 3.18 13.19
C HIS A 65 7.48 2.89 14.29
N LEU A 66 7.94 2.35 15.42
CA LEU A 66 7.08 2.04 16.55
C LEU A 66 7.37 3.00 17.70
N ASP A 67 6.41 3.88 18.01
CA ASP A 67 6.37 4.67 19.23
C ASP A 67 5.86 3.79 20.39
N GLU A 68 6.80 3.18 21.12
CA GLU A 68 6.50 2.25 22.22
C GLU A 68 5.73 2.92 23.35
N ALA A 69 6.06 4.19 23.65
CA ALA A 69 5.38 4.94 24.70
C ALA A 69 3.90 5.15 24.35
N ARG A 70 3.60 5.50 23.10
CA ARG A 70 2.21 5.66 22.64
C ARG A 70 1.46 4.33 22.60
N LEU A 71 2.14 3.24 22.21
CA LEU A 71 1.55 1.90 22.24
C LEU A 71 1.16 1.48 23.67
N LEU A 72 2.11 1.61 24.61
CA LEU A 72 1.91 1.22 26.01
C LEU A 72 0.92 2.14 26.74
N ALA A 73 0.75 3.39 26.28
CA ALA A 73 -0.29 4.28 26.77
C ALA A 73 -1.70 3.80 26.40
N LEU A 74 -1.89 3.18 25.22
CA LEU A 74 -3.18 2.58 24.83
C LEU A 74 -3.42 1.23 25.53
N ASP A 75 -2.37 0.42 25.67
CA ASP A 75 -2.42 -0.85 26.36
C ASP A 75 -1.11 -1.17 27.08
N PRO A 76 -1.06 -1.05 28.42
CA PRO A 76 0.14 -1.35 29.20
C PRO A 76 0.63 -2.79 29.09
N ALA A 77 -0.22 -3.71 28.62
CA ALA A 77 0.12 -5.13 28.44
C ALA A 77 0.48 -5.50 26.99
N ALA A 78 0.63 -4.53 26.09
CA ALA A 78 0.94 -4.80 24.69
C ALA A 78 2.30 -5.51 24.52
N ASP A 79 2.32 -6.55 23.67
CA ASP A 79 3.56 -7.25 23.28
C ASP A 79 4.36 -6.42 22.28
N VAL A 80 5.20 -5.52 22.79
CA VAL A 80 6.07 -4.64 22.00
C VAL A 80 7.01 -5.44 21.09
N ALA A 81 7.57 -6.55 21.58
CA ALA A 81 8.50 -7.38 20.83
C ALA A 81 7.81 -8.07 19.65
N GLY A 82 6.64 -8.65 19.88
CA GLY A 82 5.81 -9.25 18.83
C GLY A 82 5.37 -8.24 17.77
N VAL A 83 5.01 -7.02 18.18
CA VAL A 83 4.67 -5.93 17.24
C VAL A 83 5.88 -5.57 16.38
N ARG A 84 7.05 -5.38 16.98
CA ARG A 84 8.29 -5.08 16.24
C ARG A 84 8.65 -6.19 15.25
N ALA A 85 8.51 -7.46 15.66
CA ALA A 85 8.75 -8.61 14.80
C ALA A 85 7.78 -8.64 13.61
N ALA A 86 6.49 -8.35 13.84
CA ALA A 86 5.48 -8.29 12.80
C ALA A 86 5.72 -7.14 11.81
N LEU A 87 6.10 -5.95 12.30
CA LEU A 87 6.47 -4.81 11.45
C LEU A 87 7.70 -5.14 10.58
N GLY A 88 8.75 -5.72 11.17
CA GLY A 88 9.93 -6.15 10.42
C GLY A 88 9.65 -7.25 9.39
N ALA A 89 8.65 -8.11 9.64
CA ALA A 89 8.22 -9.10 8.65
C ALA A 89 7.62 -8.43 7.40
N VAL A 90 6.89 -7.32 7.55
CA VAL A 90 6.37 -6.55 6.40
C VAL A 90 7.52 -6.00 5.56
N GLU A 91 8.55 -5.43 6.19
CA GLU A 91 9.73 -4.92 5.48
C GLU A 91 10.46 -6.02 4.71
N ARG A 92 10.65 -7.21 5.31
CA ARG A 92 11.24 -8.37 4.62
C ARG A 92 10.41 -8.84 3.42
N VAL A 93 9.08 -8.85 3.53
CA VAL A 93 8.21 -9.18 2.39
C VAL A 93 8.38 -8.17 1.26
N CYS A 94 8.48 -6.87 1.56
CA CYS A 94 8.77 -5.85 0.55
C CYS A 94 10.17 -5.97 -0.07
N ALA A 95 11.19 -6.33 0.71
CA ALA A 95 12.53 -6.57 0.19
C ALA A 95 12.57 -7.73 -0.82
N GLY A 96 11.72 -8.74 -0.64
CA GLY A 96 11.68 -9.92 -1.51
C GLY A 96 12.82 -10.89 -1.20
N GLY A 97 13.17 -11.75 -2.16
CA GLY A 97 14.22 -12.76 -1.98
C GLY A 97 13.84 -13.86 -0.99
N GLU A 98 14.79 -14.71 -0.60
CA GLU A 98 14.54 -15.87 0.26
C GLU A 98 13.95 -15.49 1.63
N GLU A 99 14.31 -14.30 2.15
CA GLU A 99 13.81 -13.80 3.43
C GLU A 99 12.33 -13.39 3.43
N SER A 100 11.72 -13.25 2.25
CA SER A 100 10.28 -12.97 2.11
C SER A 100 9.41 -14.24 2.20
N GLY A 101 10.01 -15.40 2.44
CA GLY A 101 9.31 -16.66 2.71
C GLY A 101 8.41 -17.08 1.55
N GLN A 102 7.12 -17.30 1.84
CA GLN A 102 6.15 -17.71 0.82
C GLN A 102 5.95 -16.67 -0.31
N ALA A 103 6.33 -15.41 -0.06
CA ALA A 103 6.24 -14.31 -1.03
C ALA A 103 7.49 -14.18 -1.92
N ALA A 104 8.52 -15.03 -1.75
CA ALA A 104 9.79 -14.94 -2.48
C ALA A 104 9.65 -14.98 -4.00
N ARG A 105 8.60 -15.64 -4.49
CA ARG A 105 8.33 -15.79 -5.93
C ARG A 105 7.35 -14.75 -6.47
N ASP A 106 6.88 -13.83 -5.63
CA ASP A 106 5.82 -12.90 -5.97
C ASP A 106 6.36 -11.58 -6.53
N ASP A 107 5.73 -11.09 -7.60
CA ASP A 107 6.00 -9.74 -8.10
C ASP A 107 5.63 -8.66 -7.06
N ALA A 108 6.14 -7.44 -7.25
CA ALA A 108 5.92 -6.33 -6.33
C ALA A 108 4.42 -6.03 -6.09
N GLY A 109 3.58 -6.15 -7.12
CA GLY A 109 2.15 -5.90 -7.02
C GLY A 109 1.42 -6.99 -6.25
N ARG A 110 1.78 -8.26 -6.44
CA ARG A 110 1.23 -9.39 -5.67
C ARG A 110 1.61 -9.29 -4.20
N ARG A 111 2.86 -8.94 -3.90
CA ARG A 111 3.33 -8.68 -2.53
C ARG A 111 2.59 -7.52 -1.89
N PHE A 112 2.44 -6.40 -2.60
CA PHE A 112 1.64 -5.26 -2.12
C PHE A 112 0.21 -5.67 -1.80
N ARG A 113 -0.51 -6.31 -2.75
CA ARG A 113 -1.90 -6.75 -2.56
C ARG A 113 -2.05 -7.72 -1.39
N TRP A 114 -1.09 -8.62 -1.18
CA TRP A 114 -1.10 -9.53 -0.04
C TRP A 114 -0.91 -8.78 1.28
N LEU A 115 0.01 -7.81 1.34
CA LEU A 115 0.28 -7.01 2.54
C LEU A 115 -0.91 -6.11 2.93
N ILE A 116 -1.63 -5.56 1.96
CA ILE A 116 -2.77 -4.66 2.21
C ILE A 116 -4.11 -5.38 2.38
N ALA A 117 -4.12 -6.71 2.29
CA ALA A 117 -5.33 -7.50 2.50
C ALA A 117 -5.87 -7.32 3.93
N PRO A 118 -7.19 -7.05 4.12
CA PRO A 118 -7.78 -6.89 5.44
C PRO A 118 -7.52 -8.10 6.34
N ARG A 119 -7.10 -7.84 7.58
CA ARG A 119 -6.78 -8.88 8.57
C ARG A 119 -7.05 -8.42 9.98
N SER A 120 -7.53 -9.32 10.83
CA SER A 120 -7.84 -9.07 12.24
C SER A 120 -6.64 -9.32 13.17
N THR A 121 -5.43 -8.94 12.76
CA THR A 121 -4.21 -9.07 13.56
C THR A 121 -3.86 -7.78 14.31
N ILE A 122 -2.88 -7.79 15.22
CA ILE A 122 -2.44 -6.58 15.93
C ILE A 122 -1.88 -5.54 14.94
N VAL A 123 -1.02 -5.94 14.01
CA VAL A 123 -0.62 -5.09 12.88
C VAL A 123 -1.63 -5.26 11.74
N ARG A 124 -2.22 -4.16 11.27
CA ARG A 124 -3.23 -4.15 10.21
C ARG A 124 -2.90 -3.11 9.15
N PRO A 125 -3.15 -3.41 7.86
CA PRO A 125 -3.15 -2.37 6.85
C PRO A 125 -4.37 -1.46 7.01
N GLY A 126 -4.17 -0.16 6.75
CA GLY A 126 -5.22 0.82 6.57
C GLY A 126 -5.77 0.82 5.14
N PRO A 127 -6.70 1.75 4.82
CA PRO A 127 -7.16 1.96 3.46
C PRO A 127 -6.00 2.26 2.51
N VAL A 128 -6.16 1.88 1.25
CA VAL A 128 -5.22 2.23 0.18
C VAL A 128 -5.55 3.62 -0.35
N HIS A 129 -4.51 4.42 -0.53
CA HIS A 129 -4.53 5.78 -1.05
C HIS A 129 -3.59 5.87 -2.26
N THR A 130 -3.72 6.92 -3.07
CA THR A 130 -2.89 7.14 -4.26
C THR A 130 -2.17 8.48 -4.20
N GLY A 131 -1.06 8.58 -4.93
CA GLY A 131 -0.28 9.80 -5.07
C GLY A 131 0.57 9.80 -6.34
N LEU A 132 1.36 10.87 -6.52
CA LEU A 132 2.32 11.04 -7.62
C LEU A 132 3.72 11.24 -7.05
N THR A 133 4.71 10.53 -7.56
CA THR A 133 6.10 10.65 -7.11
C THR A 133 7.10 10.55 -8.26
N ALA A 134 8.19 11.30 -8.18
CA ALA A 134 9.35 11.10 -9.06
C ALA A 134 10.22 9.92 -8.58
N ASP A 135 10.27 9.68 -7.26
CA ASP A 135 11.06 8.63 -6.62
C ASP A 135 10.22 7.93 -5.53
N PRO A 136 9.79 6.68 -5.75
CA PRO A 136 8.97 5.98 -4.78
C PRO A 136 9.73 5.54 -3.52
N VAL A 137 11.06 5.46 -3.56
CA VAL A 137 11.88 5.13 -2.37
C VAL A 137 11.90 6.33 -1.44
N ALA A 138 12.27 7.50 -1.95
CA ALA A 138 12.23 8.75 -1.18
C ALA A 138 10.83 9.07 -0.66
N GLU A 139 9.79 8.80 -1.46
CA GLU A 139 8.40 9.00 -1.03
C GLU A 139 7.99 8.08 0.12
N THR A 140 8.56 6.87 0.20
CA THR A 140 8.28 5.95 1.32
C THR A 140 8.81 6.53 2.64
N GLU A 141 10.01 7.11 2.66
CA GLU A 141 10.54 7.79 3.84
C GLU A 141 9.73 9.03 4.19
N ARG A 142 9.43 9.88 3.19
CA ARG A 142 8.64 11.10 3.38
C ARG A 142 7.28 10.81 4.00
N LEU A 143 6.60 9.76 3.55
CA LEU A 143 5.30 9.35 4.11
C LEU A 143 5.44 8.78 5.52
N LEU A 144 6.54 8.09 5.83
CA LEU A 144 6.80 7.64 7.20
C LEU A 144 6.96 8.83 8.15
N ASP A 145 7.75 9.83 7.75
CA ASP A 145 7.94 11.06 8.52
C ASP A 145 6.63 11.84 8.70
N LEU A 146 5.81 11.95 7.65
CA LEU A 146 4.59 12.75 7.70
C LEU A 146 3.45 12.10 8.50
N LEU A 147 3.32 10.77 8.43
CA LEU A 147 2.11 10.07 8.88
C LEU A 147 2.32 9.20 10.11
N VAL A 148 3.56 9.04 10.57
CA VAL A 148 3.92 8.13 11.66
C VAL A 148 4.78 8.80 12.72
N ARG A 149 5.85 9.50 12.31
CA ARG A 149 6.82 10.13 13.24
C ARG A 149 6.38 11.51 13.70
#